data_AF-A0A7X5FQ76-F1
#
_entry.id   AF-A0A7X5FQ76-F1
#
_cell.length_a   1.000
_cell.length_b   1.000
_cell.length_c   1.000
_cell.angle_alpha   90.00
_cell.angle_beta   90.00
_cell.angle_gamma   90.00
#
_symmetry.space_group_name_H-M   'P 1'
#
loop_
_entity.id
_entity.type
_entity.pdbx_description
1 polymer ?
#
loop_
_entity_poly.entity_id
_entity_poly.type
_entity_poly.pdbx_seq_one_letter_code
_entity_poly.pdbx_strand_id
1 'polypeptide(L)'
;MNIFAGNMTLPGNILQIPDLDYDIITLSQKNFFIMGGTENFSTVEELRADLEKSFGEISVFDVSFDRDDNRVEILSEEYPEDGVYECVSFEGPNVDMQDIIERFTDSAELVSVRKAGISPSYGNDIVKADFLF
;
A
#
# COMPACT_ATOMS: atom_id res chain seq x y z
N MET A 1 16.32 5.21 1.53
CA MET A 1 15.30 4.84 0.53
C MET A 1 13.96 4.88 1.23
N ASN A 2 13.02 5.69 0.73
CA ASN A 2 11.68 5.80 1.29
C ASN A 2 10.82 4.65 0.74
N ILE A 3 9.96 4.08 1.56
CA ILE A 3 9.17 2.90 1.21
C ILE A 3 7.70 3.27 1.17
N PHE A 4 6.94 2.69 0.25
CA PHE A 4 5.50 2.87 0.22
C PHE A 4 4.79 1.57 -0.15
N ALA A 5 3.54 1.46 0.26
CA ALA A 5 2.65 0.39 -0.12
C ALA A 5 1.19 0.84 0.00
N GLY A 6 0.33 0.33 -0.88
CA GLY A 6 -1.11 0.48 -0.74
C GLY A 6 -1.88 0.44 -2.06
N ASN A 7 -3.14 0.82 -1.97
CA ASN A 7 -4.09 0.69 -3.08
C ASN A 7 -4.41 2.04 -3.71
N MET A 8 -4.55 2.04 -5.04
CA MET A 8 -5.13 3.15 -5.77
C MET A 8 -6.24 2.69 -6.72
N THR A 9 -7.24 3.56 -6.90
CA THR A 9 -8.32 3.36 -7.87
C THR A 9 -8.39 4.53 -8.84
N LEU A 10 -8.46 4.22 -10.12
CA LEU A 10 -8.68 5.16 -11.21
C LEU A 10 -10.18 5.36 -11.49
N PRO A 11 -10.61 6.53 -11.96
CA PRO A 11 -12.00 6.82 -12.29
C PRO A 11 -12.48 6.05 -13.53
N GLY A 12 -11.55 5.60 -14.38
CA GLY A 12 -11.82 4.85 -15.59
C GLY A 12 -10.84 3.69 -15.79
N ASN A 13 -11.12 2.87 -16.79
CA ASN A 13 -10.27 1.75 -17.14
C ASN A 13 -9.04 2.24 -17.91
N ILE A 14 -7.88 1.66 -17.63
CA ILE A 14 -6.67 1.86 -18.45
C ILE A 14 -6.43 0.65 -19.35
N LEU A 15 -5.80 0.90 -20.49
CA LEU A 15 -5.45 -0.14 -21.47
C LEU A 15 -4.01 -0.63 -21.34
N GLN A 16 -3.16 0.15 -20.67
CA GLN A 16 -1.75 -0.13 -20.51
C GLN A 16 -1.27 0.38 -19.16
N ILE A 17 -0.50 -0.45 -18.45
CA ILE A 17 0.18 -0.08 -17.21
C ILE A 17 1.48 0.64 -17.61
N PRO A 18 1.73 1.87 -17.10
CA PRO A 18 3.01 2.54 -17.26
C PRO A 18 4.16 1.72 -16.68
N ASP A 19 5.32 1.80 -17.34
CA ASP A 19 6.57 1.22 -16.85
C ASP A 19 7.20 2.21 -15.86
N LEU A 20 7.20 1.87 -14.57
CA LEU A 20 7.67 2.71 -13.46
C LEU A 20 8.68 1.92 -12.62
N ASP A 21 9.53 2.63 -11.89
CA ASP A 21 10.62 2.04 -11.08
C ASP A 21 10.13 1.34 -9.79
N TYR A 22 8.85 1.01 -9.70
CA TYR A 22 8.21 0.38 -8.54
C TYR A 22 7.12 -0.59 -8.98
N ASP A 23 6.77 -1.51 -8.09
CA ASP A 23 5.86 -2.61 -8.39
C ASP A 23 4.42 -2.12 -8.48
N ILE A 24 3.74 -2.58 -9.54
CA ILE A 24 2.35 -2.27 -9.83
C ILE A 24 1.62 -3.57 -10.14
N ILE A 25 0.76 -3.96 -9.21
CA ILE A 25 -0.05 -5.17 -9.31
C ILE A 25 -1.46 -4.78 -9.74
N THR A 26 -1.92 -5.35 -10.85
CA THR A 26 -3.24 -5.07 -11.39
C THR A 26 -4.28 -5.97 -10.74
N LEU A 27 -5.15 -5.37 -9.93
CA LEU A 27 -6.24 -6.08 -9.24
C LEU A 27 -7.52 -6.10 -10.09
N SER A 28 -7.68 -5.07 -10.92
CA SER A 28 -8.71 -4.97 -11.96
C SER A 28 -8.34 -3.85 -12.92
N GLN A 29 -9.14 -3.63 -13.98
CA GLN A 29 -8.90 -2.57 -14.98
C GLN A 29 -8.76 -1.14 -14.42
N LYS A 30 -9.16 -0.91 -13.17
CA LYS A 30 -9.11 0.39 -12.49
C LYS A 30 -8.50 0.36 -11.09
N ASN A 31 -8.17 -0.81 -10.54
CA ASN A 31 -7.66 -0.94 -9.17
C ASN A 31 -6.26 -1.54 -9.21
N PHE A 32 -5.34 -0.91 -8.50
CA PHE A 32 -3.94 -1.28 -8.49
C PHE A 32 -3.45 -1.32 -7.06
N PHE A 33 -2.65 -2.32 -6.73
CA PHE A 33 -1.79 -2.28 -5.56
C PHE A 33 -0.41 -1.83 -6.03
N ILE A 34 0.19 -0.88 -5.31
CA ILE A 34 1.51 -0.34 -5.61
C ILE A 34 2.40 -0.50 -4.39
N MET A 35 3.67 -0.83 -4.62
CA MET A 35 4.66 -0.87 -3.56
C MET A 35 6.07 -0.68 -4.11
N GLY A 36 7.00 -0.31 -3.24
CA GLY A 36 8.42 -0.25 -3.59
C GLY A 36 9.19 0.78 -2.78
N GLY A 37 10.45 0.95 -3.17
CA GLY A 37 11.37 1.93 -2.60
C GLY A 37 11.67 3.06 -3.59
N THR A 38 11.80 4.29 -3.11
CA THR A 38 12.17 5.45 -3.94
C THR A 38 13.06 6.43 -3.19
N GLU A 39 13.96 7.09 -3.92
CA GLU A 39 14.72 8.26 -3.44
C GLU A 39 14.24 9.56 -4.10
N ASN A 40 13.34 9.46 -5.09
CA ASN A 40 12.89 10.59 -5.91
C ASN A 40 11.83 11.44 -5.21
N PHE A 41 11.12 10.85 -4.25
CA PHE A 41 10.02 11.48 -3.52
C PHE A 41 10.24 11.37 -2.03
N SER A 42 9.82 12.38 -1.27
CA SER A 42 9.90 12.47 0.18
C SER A 42 8.54 12.49 0.87
N THR A 43 7.44 12.61 0.11
CA THR A 43 6.08 12.62 0.65
C THR A 43 5.10 11.79 -0.19
N VAL A 44 3.98 11.40 0.45
CA VAL A 44 2.89 10.66 -0.19
C VAL A 44 2.20 11.49 -1.30
N GLU A 45 2.18 12.82 -1.16
CA GLU A 45 1.64 13.74 -2.16
C GLU A 45 2.52 13.83 -3.41
N GLU A 46 3.85 13.78 -3.25
CA GLU A 46 4.79 13.72 -4.38
C GLU A 46 4.65 12.41 -5.15
N LEU A 47 4.53 11.28 -4.42
CA LEU A 47 4.23 9.98 -5.01
C LEU A 47 2.89 10.01 -5.77
N ARG A 48 1.84 10.57 -5.16
CA ARG A 48 0.52 10.71 -5.82
C ARG A 48 0.64 11.53 -7.09
N ALA A 49 1.33 12.66 -7.06
CA ALA A 49 1.49 13.53 -8.22
C ALA A 49 2.30 12.86 -9.34
N ASP A 50 3.24 11.98 -9.01
CA ASP A 50 3.96 11.16 -10.00
C ASP A 50 3.04 10.13 -10.66
N LEU A 51 2.30 9.38 -9.85
CA LEU A 51 1.30 8.41 -10.35
C LEU A 51 0.24 9.10 -11.22
N GLU A 52 -0.22 10.30 -10.83
CA GLU A 52 -1.20 11.05 -11.61
C GLU A 52 -0.67 11.53 -12.96
N LYS A 53 0.65 11.72 -13.13
CA LYS A 53 1.25 12.00 -14.45
C LYS A 53 1.21 10.78 -15.36
N SER A 54 1.35 9.59 -14.79
CA SER A 54 1.47 8.33 -15.53
C SER A 54 0.12 7.68 -15.80
N PHE A 55 -0.79 7.73 -14.83
CA PHE A 55 -2.12 7.09 -14.89
C PHE A 55 -3.27 8.07 -15.16
N GLY A 56 -3.04 9.37 -15.01
CA GLY A 56 -4.11 10.37 -14.97
C GLY A 56 -4.72 10.51 -13.57
N GLU A 57 -5.89 11.16 -13.49
CA GLU A 57 -6.56 11.43 -12.21
C GLU A 57 -6.78 10.15 -11.38
N ILE A 58 -6.47 10.21 -10.08
CA ILE A 58 -6.69 9.11 -9.13
C ILE A 58 -7.92 9.40 -8.27
N SER A 59 -8.90 8.49 -8.30
CA SER A 59 -10.17 8.63 -7.56
C SER A 59 -10.06 8.21 -6.09
N VAL A 60 -9.30 7.16 -5.80
CA VAL A 60 -9.03 6.67 -4.44
C VAL A 60 -7.53 6.45 -4.31
N PHE A 61 -6.96 6.96 -3.22
CA PHE A 61 -5.54 6.83 -2.93
C PHE A 61 -5.37 6.46 -1.46
N ASP A 62 -5.20 5.17 -1.19
CA ASP A 62 -4.98 4.58 0.13
C ASP A 62 -3.57 3.96 0.18
N VAL A 63 -2.58 4.84 0.23
CA VAL A 63 -1.16 4.49 0.20
C VAL A 63 -0.50 5.07 1.44
N SER A 64 0.28 4.23 2.12
CA SER A 64 1.14 4.67 3.21
C SER A 64 2.56 4.88 2.67
N PHE A 65 3.23 5.90 3.19
CA PHE A 65 4.59 6.26 2.83
C PHE A 65 5.42 6.33 4.11
N ASP A 66 6.57 5.68 4.11
CA ASP A 66 7.51 5.62 5.21
C ASP A 66 8.83 6.26 4.79
N ARG A 67 9.23 7.26 5.57
CA ARG A 67 10.52 7.92 5.40
C ARG A 67 11.53 7.41 6.41
N ASP A 68 11.14 7.34 7.69
CA ASP A 68 12.00 6.96 8.81
C ASP A 68 11.15 6.68 10.10
N ASP A 69 9.88 6.33 10.00
CA ASP A 69 8.96 6.21 11.16
C ASP A 69 8.21 4.87 11.27
N ASN A 70 8.68 3.85 10.55
CA ASN A 70 8.17 2.47 10.58
C ASN A 70 6.65 2.47 10.35
N ARG A 71 6.23 3.12 9.26
CA ARG A 71 4.86 3.19 8.78
C ARG A 71 4.55 2.11 7.75
N VAL A 72 5.55 1.55 7.10
CA VAL A 72 5.37 0.57 6.04
C VAL A 72 6.43 -0.51 6.19
N GLU A 73 5.99 -1.75 6.20
CA GLU A 73 6.85 -2.92 6.17
C GLU A 73 6.40 -3.81 5.01
N ILE A 74 7.29 -4.02 4.03
CA ILE A 74 7.08 -4.95 2.91
C ILE A 74 7.67 -6.29 3.34
N LEU A 75 6.84 -7.32 3.33
CA LEU A 75 7.14 -8.65 3.87
C LEU A 75 7.28 -9.71 2.79
N SER A 76 6.69 -9.49 1.62
CA SER A 76 6.89 -10.33 0.44
C SER A 76 6.99 -9.46 -0.81
N GLU A 77 7.99 -9.77 -1.64
CA GLU A 77 8.12 -9.27 -3.01
C GLU A 77 7.71 -10.34 -4.05
N GLU A 78 7.34 -11.54 -3.58
CA GLU A 78 6.82 -12.62 -4.42
C GLU A 78 5.29 -12.65 -4.33
N TYR A 79 4.63 -12.37 -5.45
CA TYR A 79 3.17 -12.36 -5.55
C TYR A 79 2.70 -12.90 -6.91
N PRO A 80 1.49 -13.49 -6.98
CA PRO A 80 0.94 -13.97 -8.23
C PRO A 80 0.60 -12.81 -9.19
N GLU A 81 0.91 -12.97 -10.48
CA GLU A 81 0.61 -11.96 -11.52
C GLU A 81 -0.89 -11.63 -11.63
N ASP A 82 -1.76 -12.62 -11.39
CA ASP A 82 -3.22 -12.51 -11.44
C ASP A 82 -3.87 -12.65 -10.05
N GLY A 83 -3.21 -12.08 -9.03
CA GLY A 83 -3.59 -12.27 -7.63
C GLY A 83 -4.86 -11.57 -7.18
N VAL A 84 -5.54 -12.14 -6.18
CA VAL A 84 -6.65 -11.48 -5.48
C VAL A 84 -6.08 -10.67 -4.31
N TYR A 85 -6.39 -9.38 -4.30
CA TYR A 85 -6.04 -8.50 -3.18
C TYR A 85 -7.11 -8.47 -2.11
N GLU A 86 -6.69 -8.65 -0.87
CA GLU A 86 -7.48 -8.42 0.32
C GLU A 86 -6.75 -7.49 1.29
N CYS A 87 -7.48 -6.60 1.94
CA CYS A 87 -6.93 -5.68 2.93
C CYS A 87 -7.75 -5.77 4.21
N VAL A 88 -7.05 -6.03 5.32
CA VAL A 88 -7.66 -6.06 6.65
C VAL A 88 -7.20 -4.83 7.42
N SER A 89 -8.15 -4.10 7.99
CA SER A 89 -7.90 -2.91 8.80
C SER A 89 -8.12 -3.21 10.29
N PHE A 90 -7.12 -2.89 11.11
CA PHE A 90 -7.14 -3.05 12.56
C PHE A 90 -7.27 -1.67 13.22
N GLU A 91 -8.28 -1.54 14.07
CA GLU A 91 -8.56 -0.34 14.85
C GLU A 91 -8.98 -0.74 16.27
N GLY A 92 -8.38 -0.12 17.28
CA GLY A 92 -8.60 -0.46 18.68
C GLY A 92 -7.61 0.23 19.62
N PRO A 93 -7.85 0.23 20.93
CA PRO A 93 -7.08 1.03 21.89
C PRO A 93 -5.62 0.61 22.03
N ASN A 94 -5.29 -0.64 21.66
CA ASN A 94 -3.95 -1.24 21.78
C ASN A 94 -3.50 -1.86 20.45
N VAL A 95 -3.92 -1.31 19.31
CA VAL A 95 -3.41 -1.77 18.01
C VAL A 95 -1.97 -1.29 17.86
N ASP A 96 -1.06 -2.24 17.63
CA ASP A 96 0.35 -2.02 17.33
C ASP A 96 0.74 -2.74 16.04
N MET A 97 1.62 -2.14 15.25
CA MET A 97 2.02 -2.68 13.96
C MET A 97 2.85 -3.95 14.08
N GLN A 98 3.75 -4.03 15.06
CA GLN A 98 4.61 -5.21 15.27
C GLN A 98 3.79 -6.40 15.74
N ASP A 99 2.81 -6.20 16.61
CA ASP A 99 1.87 -7.24 17.02
C ASP A 99 1.11 -7.84 15.82
N ILE A 100 0.75 -7.01 14.82
CA ILE A 100 0.10 -7.46 13.58
C ILE A 100 1.08 -8.24 12.69
N ILE A 101 2.31 -7.75 12.52
CA ILE A 101 3.34 -8.44 11.73
C ILE A 101 3.61 -9.84 12.32
N GLU A 102 3.87 -9.92 13.62
CA GLU A 102 4.14 -11.20 14.30
C GLU A 102 2.97 -12.18 14.16
N ARG A 103 1.73 -11.68 14.21
CA ARG A 103 0.52 -12.50 14.06
C ARG A 103 0.39 -13.14 12.69
N PHE A 104 0.87 -12.49 11.63
CA PHE A 104 0.71 -12.95 10.25
C PHE A 104 2.03 -13.36 9.59
N THR A 105 3.12 -13.45 10.35
CA THR A 105 4.46 -13.74 9.82
C THR A 105 4.57 -15.08 9.07
N ASP A 106 3.69 -16.04 9.35
CA ASP A 106 3.65 -17.35 8.70
C ASP A 106 2.73 -17.38 7.45
N SER A 107 2.06 -16.26 7.11
CA SER A 107 1.20 -16.16 5.93
C SER A 107 2.05 -15.81 4.72
N ALA A 108 2.13 -16.72 3.74
CA ALA A 108 2.88 -16.49 2.50
C ALA A 108 2.28 -15.36 1.64
N GLU A 109 1.00 -15.09 1.85
CA GLU A 109 0.20 -14.14 1.08
C GLU A 109 0.27 -12.73 1.65
N LEU A 110 0.88 -12.54 2.83
CA LEU A 110 1.04 -11.22 3.43
C LEU A 110 2.15 -10.44 2.70
N VAL A 111 1.77 -9.33 2.09
CA VAL A 111 2.67 -8.53 1.24
C VAL A 111 3.19 -7.32 2.00
N SER A 112 2.31 -6.61 2.69
CA SER A 112 2.72 -5.47 3.52
C SER A 112 1.86 -5.27 4.76
N VAL A 113 2.46 -4.68 5.78
CA VAL A 113 1.74 -4.09 6.91
C VAL A 113 2.05 -2.61 6.97
N ARG A 114 1.04 -1.77 7.17
CA ARG A 114 1.19 -0.32 7.10
C ARG A 114 0.28 0.47 8.04
N LYS A 115 0.77 1.61 8.52
CA LYS A 115 -0.01 2.62 9.28
C LYS A 115 -0.73 3.53 8.28
N ALA A 116 -2.05 3.39 8.18
CA ALA A 116 -2.88 4.06 7.18
C ALA A 116 -3.42 5.44 7.62
N GLY A 117 -3.28 5.80 8.89
CA GLY A 117 -3.76 7.06 9.44
C GLY A 117 -4.03 6.96 10.93
N ILE A 118 -4.70 7.95 11.50
CA ILE A 118 -5.07 7.97 12.92
C ILE A 118 -6.55 7.63 13.07
N SER A 119 -6.83 6.71 13.98
CA SER A 119 -8.17 6.32 14.39
C SER A 119 -8.92 7.52 14.98
N PRO A 120 -10.10 7.89 14.45
CA PRO A 120 -10.93 8.92 15.07
C PRO A 120 -11.55 8.46 16.41
N SER A 121 -11.63 7.14 16.64
CA SER A 121 -12.26 6.55 17.82
C SER A 121 -11.28 6.37 18.98
N TYR A 122 -10.01 6.06 18.69
CA TYR A 122 -9.01 5.67 19.69
C TYR A 122 -7.78 6.60 19.72
N GLY A 123 -7.57 7.42 18.68
CA GLY A 123 -6.47 8.40 18.63
C GLY A 123 -5.08 7.82 18.39
N ASN A 124 -4.97 6.52 18.10
CA ASN A 124 -3.75 5.83 17.70
C ASN A 124 -3.79 5.41 16.22
N ASP A 125 -2.74 4.75 15.74
CA ASP A 125 -2.64 4.32 14.34
C ASP A 125 -3.72 3.30 13.94
N ILE A 126 -4.29 3.47 12.75
CA ILE A 126 -4.98 2.41 12.02
C ILE A 126 -3.92 1.60 11.29
N VAL A 127 -3.80 0.32 11.62
CA VAL A 127 -2.87 -0.60 10.97
C VAL A 127 -3.62 -1.41 9.93
N LYS A 128 -3.07 -1.51 8.72
CA LYS A 128 -3.60 -2.34 7.65
C LYS A 128 -2.61 -3.45 7.31
N ALA A 129 -3.13 -4.64 7.03
CA ALA A 129 -2.39 -5.76 6.47
C ALA A 129 -2.94 -6.05 5.07
N ASP A 130 -2.05 -6.04 4.09
CA ASP A 130 -2.35 -6.21 2.67
C ASP A 130 -1.91 -7.61 2.23
N PHE A 131 -2.83 -8.37 1.65
CA PHE A 131 -2.64 -9.76 1.21
C PHE A 131 -2.84 -9.90 -0.30
N LEU A 132 -2.05 -10.77 -0.94
CA LEU A 132 -2.20 -11.18 -2.33
C LEU A 132 -2.21 -12.71 -2.45
N PHE A 133 -3.29 -13.26 -3.02
CA PHE A 133 -3.54 -14.70 -3.19
C PHE A 133 -3.50 -15.15 -4.65
#